data_AF-A0A0V8TBI4-F1
#
_entry.id   AF-A0A0V8TBI4-F1
#
_cell.length_a   1.000
_cell.length_b   1.000
_cell.length_c   1.000
_cell.angle_alpha   90.00
_cell.angle_beta   90.00
_cell.angle_gamma   90.00
#
_symmetry.space_group_name_H-M   'P 1'
#
loop_
_entity.id
_entity.type
_entity.pdbx_description
1 polymer ?
#
loop_
_entity_poly.entity_id
_entity_poly.type
_entity_poly.pdbx_seq_one_letter_code
_entity_poly.pdbx_strand_id
1 'polypeptide(L)'
;MTAPRPVSPALDGRHVLAVPAGTDLLPLARAWFPDARWSRTPLSPEQAAATRPASGARFRGAATAPVPVVGALSLDGVVEVDGPHPLDAAGARAVGLPGQDSALYGLPAVVAPDAAATPGLVAGWAAAVARRTGGGILPAARDRAVVPDPGSAVDLTLWSHVPLAVHDALPVVRPALSGSRTAPPAPAAPGAEPDGFTLTAAYEYDGEVVVRCERSHEVPMVLSTVDPHDHGPWAYRVVWQPPDPYELTLETPSPLHVIARQRVAPGVAGAVAALLAAVGGTVVDAGGFVVGADELERRARAR
;
A
#
# COMPACT_ATOMS: atom_id res chain seq x y z
N MET A 1 -11.20 37.00 -15.45
CA MET A 1 -10.63 35.69 -15.83
C MET A 1 -10.51 34.88 -14.55
N THR A 2 -11.38 33.90 -14.34
CA THR A 2 -11.32 33.02 -13.17
C THR A 2 -10.07 32.16 -13.28
N ALA A 3 -9.23 32.12 -12.24
CA ALA A 3 -8.04 31.27 -12.23
C ALA A 3 -8.46 29.80 -12.50
N PRO A 4 -7.68 29.03 -13.27
CA PRO A 4 -7.99 27.63 -13.53
C PRO A 4 -8.06 26.87 -12.21
N ARG A 5 -9.17 26.16 -12.00
CA ARG A 5 -9.35 25.34 -10.81
C ARG A 5 -8.44 24.12 -10.92
N PRO A 6 -7.60 23.83 -9.92
CA PRO A 6 -6.59 22.78 -10.05
C PRO A 6 -7.22 21.38 -10.16
N VAL A 7 -8.33 21.13 -9.48
CA VAL A 7 -9.04 19.84 -9.50
C VAL A 7 -10.21 19.87 -10.49
N SER A 8 -10.40 18.77 -11.23
CA SER A 8 -11.51 18.61 -12.17
C SER A 8 -12.87 18.80 -11.48
N PRO A 9 -13.81 19.59 -12.07
CA PRO A 9 -15.17 19.73 -11.56
C PRO A 9 -15.93 18.41 -11.43
N ALA A 10 -15.56 17.38 -12.22
CA ALA A 10 -16.15 16.04 -12.13
C ALA A 10 -15.94 15.36 -10.77
N LEU A 11 -15.00 15.86 -9.96
CA LEU A 11 -14.68 15.34 -8.64
C LEU A 11 -15.31 16.19 -7.51
N ASP A 12 -16.10 17.21 -7.81
CA ASP A 12 -16.72 18.07 -6.79
C ASP A 12 -17.61 17.25 -5.83
N GLY A 13 -17.48 17.53 -4.53
CA GLY A 13 -18.24 16.84 -3.48
C GLY A 13 -17.77 15.42 -3.15
N ARG A 14 -16.73 14.88 -3.80
CA ARG A 14 -16.21 13.53 -3.55
C ARG A 14 -14.87 13.56 -2.84
N HIS A 15 -14.60 12.57 -1.98
CA HIS A 15 -13.22 12.29 -1.56
C HIS A 15 -12.40 11.85 -2.78
N VAL A 16 -11.12 12.23 -2.85
CA VAL A 16 -10.27 11.92 -4.00
C VAL A 16 -8.99 11.25 -3.52
N LEU A 17 -8.68 10.10 -4.09
CA LEU A 17 -7.38 9.45 -3.98
C LEU A 17 -6.46 10.02 -5.08
N ALA A 18 -5.32 10.57 -4.70
CA ALA A 18 -4.27 11.00 -5.60
C ALA A 18 -3.10 10.02 -5.52
N VAL A 19 -2.66 9.52 -6.67
CA VAL A 19 -1.47 8.66 -6.81
C VAL A 19 -0.54 9.25 -7.88
N PRO A 20 0.77 8.94 -7.87
CA PRO A 20 1.66 9.34 -8.96
C PRO A 20 1.11 8.94 -10.32
N ALA A 21 1.25 9.82 -11.32
CA ALA A 21 0.86 9.53 -12.69
C ALA A 21 1.51 8.22 -13.18
N GLY A 22 0.73 7.40 -13.89
CA GLY A 22 1.18 6.09 -14.40
C GLY A 22 1.11 4.94 -13.39
N THR A 23 0.66 5.18 -12.16
CA THR A 23 0.39 4.10 -11.20
C THR A 23 -0.74 3.20 -11.69
N ASP A 24 -0.49 1.89 -11.78
CA ASP A 24 -1.54 0.89 -12.03
C ASP A 24 -2.35 0.64 -10.75
N LEU A 25 -3.58 1.12 -10.73
CA LEU A 25 -4.46 1.06 -9.57
C LEU A 25 -5.12 -0.31 -9.40
N LEU A 26 -5.23 -1.11 -10.47
CA LEU A 26 -6.01 -2.36 -10.42
C LEU A 26 -5.39 -3.41 -9.48
N PRO A 27 -4.08 -3.70 -9.50
CA PRO A 27 -3.46 -4.62 -8.54
C PRO A 27 -3.62 -4.14 -7.09
N LEU A 28 -3.55 -2.82 -6.87
CA LEU A 28 -3.72 -2.22 -5.55
C LEU A 28 -5.16 -2.35 -5.05
N ALA A 29 -6.16 -2.25 -5.93
CA ALA A 29 -7.54 -2.53 -5.58
C ALA A 29 -7.76 -4.01 -5.29
N ARG A 30 -7.20 -4.91 -6.10
CA ARG A 30 -7.34 -6.37 -5.91
C ARG A 30 -6.77 -6.88 -4.60
N ALA A 31 -5.79 -6.20 -4.03
CA ALA A 31 -5.24 -6.54 -2.72
C ALA A 31 -6.27 -6.44 -1.58
N TRP A 32 -7.29 -5.58 -1.72
CA TRP A 32 -8.35 -5.37 -0.73
C TRP A 32 -9.71 -5.88 -1.21
N PHE A 33 -9.93 -5.91 -2.52
CA PHE A 33 -11.17 -6.29 -3.16
C PHE A 33 -10.87 -7.28 -4.29
N PRO A 34 -10.86 -8.60 -4.02
CA PRO A 34 -10.40 -9.61 -4.98
C PRO A 34 -11.10 -9.56 -6.36
N ASP A 35 -12.39 -9.18 -6.37
CA ASP A 35 -13.22 -9.06 -7.58
C ASP A 35 -13.05 -7.74 -8.36
N ALA A 36 -12.12 -6.88 -7.92
CA ALA A 36 -11.91 -5.58 -8.52
C ALA A 36 -11.52 -5.70 -10.00
N ARG A 37 -12.16 -4.87 -10.82
CA ARG A 37 -12.01 -4.85 -12.27
C ARG A 37 -12.40 -3.50 -12.85
N TRP A 38 -11.77 -3.13 -13.96
CA TRP A 38 -12.25 -2.00 -14.77
C TRP A 38 -13.60 -2.37 -15.40
N SER A 39 -14.67 -1.69 -14.98
CA SER A 39 -15.95 -1.71 -15.70
C SER A 39 -15.85 -0.88 -16.98
N ARG A 40 -15.01 0.17 -16.94
CA ARG A 40 -14.58 0.95 -18.10
C ARG A 40 -13.08 1.23 -18.01
N THR A 41 -12.30 0.72 -18.96
CA THR A 41 -10.84 0.93 -18.99
C THR A 41 -10.52 2.39 -19.34
N PRO A 42 -9.62 3.07 -18.59
CA PRO A 42 -9.19 4.41 -18.94
C PRO A 42 -8.32 4.41 -20.20
N LEU A 43 -8.48 5.43 -21.05
CA LEU A 43 -7.67 5.60 -22.26
C LEU A 43 -7.00 6.96 -22.27
N SER A 44 -5.71 6.98 -22.58
CA SER A 44 -4.97 8.21 -22.87
C SER A 44 -5.53 8.89 -24.12
N PRO A 45 -5.30 10.21 -24.31
CA PRO A 45 -5.72 10.91 -25.52
C PRO A 45 -5.21 10.24 -26.81
N GLU A 46 -3.98 9.73 -26.80
CA GLU A 46 -3.38 9.03 -27.93
C GLU A 46 -4.08 7.70 -28.21
N GLN A 47 -4.37 6.92 -27.16
CA GLN A 47 -5.10 5.65 -27.27
C GLN A 47 -6.54 5.86 -27.75
N ALA A 48 -7.21 6.91 -27.26
CA ALA A 48 -8.56 7.30 -27.69
C ALA A 48 -8.58 7.84 -29.14
N ALA A 49 -7.47 8.40 -29.63
CA ALA A 49 -7.32 8.78 -31.03
C ALA A 49 -7.11 7.56 -31.94
N ALA A 50 -6.29 6.60 -31.51
CA ALA A 50 -5.98 5.38 -32.27
C ALA A 50 -7.16 4.42 -32.42
N THR A 51 -8.11 4.45 -31.49
CA THR A 51 -9.33 3.63 -31.51
C THR A 51 -10.46 4.23 -32.36
N ARG A 52 -10.33 5.46 -32.84
CA ARG A 52 -11.35 6.06 -33.72
C ARG A 52 -11.26 5.50 -35.14
N PRO A 53 -12.38 5.06 -35.74
CA PRO A 53 -12.40 4.66 -37.14
C PRO A 53 -11.98 5.85 -38.02
N ALA A 54 -11.19 5.58 -39.06
CA ALA A 54 -10.75 6.60 -40.00
C ALA A 54 -11.96 7.28 -40.65
N SER A 55 -12.31 8.48 -40.17
CA SER A 55 -13.39 9.27 -40.74
C SER A 55 -13.03 9.59 -42.20
N GLY A 56 -13.85 9.10 -43.13
CA GLY A 56 -13.63 9.24 -44.57
C GLY A 56 -13.50 10.71 -44.99
N ALA A 57 -12.82 10.93 -46.12
CA ALA A 57 -12.31 12.21 -46.64
C ALA A 57 -13.31 13.40 -46.79
N ARG A 58 -14.57 13.24 -46.39
CA ARG A 58 -15.64 14.25 -46.49
C ARG A 58 -15.87 15.07 -45.21
N PHE A 59 -15.21 14.75 -44.08
CA PHE A 59 -15.27 15.55 -42.85
C PHE A 59 -13.97 16.35 -42.63
N ARG A 60 -13.74 17.37 -43.46
CA ARG A 60 -12.72 18.40 -43.19
C ARG A 60 -13.41 19.60 -42.55
N GLY A 61 -13.38 19.72 -41.22
CA GLY A 61 -13.94 20.91 -40.58
C GLY A 61 -13.77 21.04 -39.07
N ALA A 62 -13.68 19.95 -38.32
CA ALA A 62 -13.46 20.04 -36.88
C ALA A 62 -12.62 18.85 -36.41
N ALA A 63 -11.30 19.00 -36.39
CA ALA A 63 -10.43 18.08 -35.67
C ALA A 63 -10.63 18.35 -34.17
N THR A 64 -11.61 17.68 -33.55
CA THR A 64 -11.79 17.72 -32.11
C THR A 64 -10.59 17.02 -31.47
N ALA A 65 -9.88 17.72 -30.58
CA ALA A 65 -8.78 17.15 -29.84
C ALA A 65 -9.25 15.85 -29.13
N PRO A 66 -8.44 14.79 -29.10
CA PRO A 66 -8.80 13.57 -28.39
C PRO A 66 -9.06 13.87 -26.92
N VAL A 67 -10.28 13.57 -26.45
CA VAL A 67 -10.62 13.69 -25.04
C VAL A 67 -10.22 12.39 -24.35
N PRO A 68 -9.49 12.44 -23.21
CA PRO A 68 -9.19 11.24 -22.44
C PRO A 68 -10.48 10.56 -21.97
N VAL A 69 -10.52 9.23 -22.01
CA VAL A 69 -11.64 8.47 -21.47
C VAL A 69 -11.36 8.20 -20.00
N VAL A 70 -12.17 8.80 -19.12
CA VAL A 70 -12.14 8.53 -17.68
C VAL A 70 -12.59 7.09 -17.47
N GLY A 71 -11.78 6.29 -16.78
CA GLY A 71 -12.13 4.92 -16.40
C GLY A 71 -13.11 4.85 -15.24
N ALA A 72 -13.69 3.69 -15.05
CA ALA A 72 -14.48 3.33 -13.88
C ALA A 72 -13.95 1.99 -13.35
N LEU A 73 -13.39 2.01 -12.14
CA LEU A 73 -12.87 0.85 -11.46
C LEU A 73 -13.93 0.36 -10.48
N SER A 74 -14.50 -0.81 -10.75
CA SER A 74 -15.40 -1.47 -9.83
C SER A 74 -14.58 -2.20 -8.77
N LEU A 75 -14.85 -1.95 -7.49
CA LEU A 75 -14.18 -2.59 -6.37
C LEU A 75 -14.80 -3.96 -6.06
N ASP A 76 -16.13 -4.03 -5.97
CA ASP A 76 -16.89 -5.23 -5.60
C ASP A 76 -18.06 -5.54 -6.55
N GLY A 77 -18.07 -4.94 -7.75
CA GLY A 77 -19.17 -5.04 -8.70
C GLY A 77 -20.26 -3.97 -8.54
N VAL A 78 -20.27 -3.24 -7.42
CA VAL A 78 -21.29 -2.20 -7.12
C VAL A 78 -20.64 -0.85 -6.86
N VAL A 79 -19.57 -0.83 -6.08
CA VAL A 79 -18.85 0.39 -5.71
C VAL A 79 -17.83 0.73 -6.80
N GLU A 80 -17.95 1.93 -7.37
CA GLU A 80 -17.06 2.40 -8.44
C GLU A 80 -16.19 3.59 -8.01
N VAL A 81 -14.95 3.59 -8.51
CA VAL A 81 -13.98 4.67 -8.41
C VAL A 81 -13.73 5.22 -9.80
N ASP A 82 -13.94 6.53 -9.98
CA ASP A 82 -13.83 7.18 -11.29
C ASP A 82 -12.46 7.85 -11.45
N GLY A 83 -11.79 7.59 -12.57
CA GLY A 83 -10.48 8.18 -12.86
C GLY A 83 -9.73 7.38 -13.92
N PRO A 84 -8.51 7.79 -14.29
CA PRO A 84 -7.75 8.89 -13.71
C PRO A 84 -8.16 10.25 -14.28
N HIS A 85 -8.17 11.29 -13.43
CA HIS A 85 -8.14 12.69 -13.85
C HIS A 85 -6.72 13.24 -13.65
N PRO A 86 -6.06 13.76 -14.69
CA PRO A 86 -4.69 14.25 -14.55
C PRO A 86 -4.65 15.54 -13.71
N LEU A 87 -3.61 15.66 -12.88
CA LEU A 87 -3.24 16.86 -12.14
C LEU A 87 -1.73 17.04 -12.26
N ASP A 88 -1.29 18.18 -12.78
CA ASP A 88 0.15 18.44 -12.88
C ASP A 88 0.77 18.72 -11.50
N ALA A 89 2.10 18.66 -11.42
CA ALA A 89 2.84 18.90 -10.19
C ALA A 89 2.57 20.26 -9.54
N ALA A 90 2.27 21.31 -10.32
CA ALA A 90 1.97 22.64 -9.79
C ALA A 90 0.60 22.69 -9.12
N GLY A 91 -0.41 22.10 -9.77
CA GLY A 91 -1.75 21.92 -9.25
C GLY A 91 -1.76 21.01 -8.01
N ALA A 92 -0.96 19.95 -7.99
CA ALA A 92 -0.78 19.09 -6.82
C ALA A 92 -0.29 19.88 -5.61
N ARG A 93 0.77 20.68 -5.76
CA ARG A 93 1.27 21.57 -4.67
C ARG A 93 0.22 22.58 -4.24
N ALA A 94 -0.52 23.16 -5.19
CA ALA A 94 -1.54 24.17 -4.90
C ALA A 94 -2.69 23.65 -4.01
N VAL A 95 -2.91 22.32 -3.98
CA VAL A 95 -3.93 21.68 -3.14
C VAL A 95 -3.34 20.90 -1.96
N GLY A 96 -2.04 21.03 -1.69
CA GLY A 96 -1.38 20.38 -0.56
C GLY A 96 -0.98 18.91 -0.78
N LEU A 97 -1.02 18.42 -2.01
CA LEU A 97 -0.51 17.09 -2.38
C LEU A 97 1.00 17.12 -2.66
N PRO A 98 1.67 15.94 -2.69
CA PRO A 98 3.06 15.84 -3.13
C PRO A 98 3.28 16.48 -4.50
N GLY A 99 4.37 17.23 -4.65
CA GLY A 99 4.61 18.09 -5.81
C GLY A 99 5.09 17.38 -7.07
N GLN A 100 4.31 16.41 -7.53
CA GLN A 100 4.53 15.53 -8.69
C GLN A 100 3.24 15.40 -9.52
N ASP A 101 3.38 15.01 -10.79
CA ASP A 101 2.23 14.71 -11.63
C ASP A 101 1.42 13.56 -11.02
N SER A 102 0.12 13.76 -10.91
CA SER A 102 -0.78 12.89 -10.17
C SER A 102 -1.97 12.46 -11.03
N ALA A 103 -2.40 11.22 -10.83
CA ALA A 103 -3.67 10.70 -11.29
C ALA A 103 -4.67 10.76 -10.12
N LEU A 104 -5.76 11.49 -10.32
CA LEU A 104 -6.83 11.63 -9.33
C LEU A 104 -7.97 10.64 -9.59
N TYR A 105 -8.45 10.02 -8.52
CA TYR A 105 -9.52 9.04 -8.53
C TYR A 105 -10.61 9.45 -7.54
N GLY A 106 -11.83 9.67 -8.04
CA GLY A 106 -12.98 10.01 -7.22
C GLY A 106 -13.50 8.79 -6.48
N LEU A 107 -13.47 8.82 -5.16
CA LEU A 107 -14.03 7.79 -4.30
C LEU A 107 -15.57 7.89 -4.30
N PRO A 108 -16.29 6.77 -4.09
CA PRO A 108 -17.75 6.78 -4.00
C PRO A 108 -18.22 7.71 -2.87
N ALA A 109 -19.16 8.60 -3.17
CA ALA A 109 -19.76 9.47 -2.15
C ALA A 109 -20.82 8.74 -1.30
N VAL A 110 -21.45 7.72 -1.88
CA VAL A 110 -22.45 6.87 -1.23
C VAL A 110 -22.12 5.43 -1.58
N VAL A 111 -22.04 4.59 -0.55
CA VAL A 111 -21.89 3.15 -0.67
C VAL A 111 -23.22 2.53 -0.25
N ALA A 112 -23.73 1.57 -1.01
CA ALA A 112 -24.94 0.85 -0.64
C ALA A 112 -24.72 0.09 0.69
N PRO A 113 -25.70 0.05 1.62
CA PRO A 113 -25.52 -0.57 2.93
C PRO A 113 -25.06 -2.03 2.89
N ASP A 114 -25.47 -2.76 1.84
CA ASP A 114 -25.20 -4.19 1.66
C ASP A 114 -23.97 -4.46 0.76
N ALA A 115 -23.22 -3.43 0.38
CA ALA A 115 -22.00 -3.59 -0.41
C ALA A 115 -20.86 -4.17 0.45
N ALA A 116 -20.06 -5.06 -0.13
CA ALA A 116 -18.89 -5.62 0.54
C ALA A 116 -17.82 -4.53 0.77
N ALA A 117 -17.69 -3.59 -0.18
CA ALA A 117 -16.79 -2.44 -0.09
C ALA A 117 -17.37 -1.32 0.78
N THR A 118 -17.48 -1.55 2.09
CA THR A 118 -17.98 -0.55 3.06
C THR A 118 -17.17 0.76 3.02
N PRO A 119 -17.74 1.91 3.43
CA PRO A 119 -17.03 3.20 3.45
C PRO A 119 -15.71 3.17 4.22
N GLY A 120 -15.66 2.47 5.37
CA GLY A 120 -14.45 2.33 6.17
C GLY A 120 -13.38 1.50 5.46
N LEU A 121 -13.77 0.43 4.75
CA LEU A 121 -12.85 -0.40 3.99
C LEU A 121 -12.27 0.37 2.79
N VAL A 122 -13.09 1.14 2.07
CA VAL A 122 -12.64 2.00 0.96
C VAL A 122 -11.70 3.10 1.46
N ALA A 123 -11.99 3.73 2.60
CA ALA A 123 -11.12 4.74 3.19
C ALA A 123 -9.77 4.15 3.64
N GLY A 124 -9.79 2.98 4.27
CA GLY A 124 -8.59 2.23 4.65
C GLY A 124 -7.74 1.87 3.44
N TRP A 125 -8.35 1.35 2.38
CA TRP A 125 -7.70 1.04 1.11
C TRP A 125 -7.06 2.30 0.50
N ALA A 126 -7.81 3.40 0.39
CA ALA A 126 -7.29 4.64 -0.18
C ALA A 126 -6.09 5.19 0.62
N ALA A 127 -6.12 5.12 1.95
CA ALA A 127 -5.01 5.53 2.80
C ALA A 127 -3.78 4.61 2.63
N ALA A 128 -4.00 3.30 2.51
CA ALA A 128 -2.94 2.33 2.25
C ALA A 128 -2.29 2.55 0.88
N VAL A 129 -3.09 2.80 -0.16
CA VAL A 129 -2.61 3.12 -1.51
C VAL A 129 -1.81 4.43 -1.51
N ALA A 130 -2.38 5.50 -0.95
CA ALA A 130 -1.71 6.80 -0.87
C ALA A 130 -0.35 6.69 -0.16
N ARG A 131 -0.29 5.94 0.96
CA ARG A 131 0.97 5.66 1.65
C ARG A 131 1.97 4.90 0.76
N ARG A 132 1.54 3.79 0.16
CA ARG A 132 2.41 2.92 -0.65
C ARG A 132 2.99 3.63 -1.87
N THR A 133 2.19 4.50 -2.49
CA THR A 133 2.61 5.19 -3.72
C THR A 133 3.23 6.56 -3.48
N GLY A 134 3.30 7.04 -2.23
CA GLY A 134 3.67 8.43 -1.93
C GLY A 134 2.68 9.45 -2.52
N GLY A 135 1.40 9.07 -2.55
CA GLY A 135 0.27 9.89 -2.98
C GLY A 135 -0.39 10.63 -1.81
N GLY A 136 -1.68 10.93 -1.94
CA GLY A 136 -2.44 11.60 -0.89
C GLY A 136 -3.95 11.49 -1.09
N ILE A 137 -4.71 12.03 -0.15
CA ILE A 137 -6.17 12.05 -0.17
C ILE A 137 -6.64 13.50 -0.04
N LEU A 138 -7.54 13.91 -0.93
CA LEU A 138 -8.26 15.17 -0.78
C LEU A 138 -9.66 14.89 -0.21
N PRO A 139 -9.98 15.40 1.00
CA PRO A 139 -11.33 15.33 1.54
C PRO A 139 -12.33 16.03 0.62
N ALA A 140 -13.59 15.58 0.59
CA ALA A 140 -14.66 16.20 -0.21
C ALA A 140 -14.77 17.72 0.00
N ALA A 141 -14.56 18.18 1.24
CA ALA A 141 -14.57 19.60 1.61
C ALA A 141 -13.38 20.41 1.05
N ARG A 142 -12.31 19.75 0.62
CA ARG A 142 -11.06 20.35 0.09
C ARG A 142 -10.38 21.32 1.07
N ASP A 143 -10.58 21.09 2.37
CA ASP A 143 -10.02 21.88 3.46
C ASP A 143 -8.54 21.59 3.71
N ARG A 144 -8.14 20.31 3.75
CA ARG A 144 -6.75 19.90 3.95
C ARG A 144 -6.46 18.55 3.31
N ALA A 145 -5.45 18.51 2.43
CA ALA A 145 -4.94 17.25 1.92
C ALA A 145 -4.33 16.40 3.06
N VAL A 146 -4.63 15.11 3.04
CA VAL A 146 -4.01 14.12 3.92
C VAL A 146 -2.95 13.40 3.10
N VAL A 147 -1.69 13.50 3.51
CA VAL A 147 -0.56 12.84 2.85
C VAL A 147 0.03 11.83 3.83
N PRO A 148 -0.37 10.55 3.76
CA PRO A 148 0.17 9.53 4.63
C PRO A 148 1.69 9.40 4.44
N ASP A 149 2.42 9.28 5.54
CA ASP A 149 3.86 9.11 5.53
C ASP A 149 4.24 7.77 4.86
N PRO A 150 4.88 7.78 3.67
CA PRO A 150 5.23 6.56 2.94
C PRO A 150 6.22 5.68 3.71
N GLY A 151 7.04 6.28 4.59
CA GLY A 151 8.02 5.57 5.41
C GLY A 151 7.42 4.85 6.61
N SER A 152 6.13 5.03 6.92
CA SER A 152 5.49 4.41 8.08
C SER A 152 5.22 2.90 7.91
N ALA A 153 5.22 2.38 6.68
CA ALA A 153 5.00 0.96 6.39
C ALA A 153 6.31 0.14 6.46
N VAL A 154 6.91 0.07 7.65
CA VAL A 154 8.14 -0.71 7.89
C VAL A 154 7.85 -2.19 8.12
N ASP A 155 6.75 -2.49 8.80
CA ASP A 155 6.43 -3.86 9.18
C ASP A 155 6.08 -4.73 7.98
N LEU A 156 6.56 -5.96 8.03
CA LEU A 156 6.44 -6.95 6.97
C LEU A 156 6.05 -8.30 7.58
N THR A 157 5.20 -9.04 6.87
CA THR A 157 4.83 -10.40 7.24
C THR A 157 5.11 -11.35 6.08
N LEU A 158 5.93 -12.37 6.31
CA LEU A 158 6.13 -13.48 5.37
C LEU A 158 5.17 -14.63 5.72
N TRP A 159 4.42 -15.09 4.72
CA TRP A 159 3.51 -16.23 4.81
C TRP A 159 4.13 -17.44 4.11
N SER A 160 4.37 -18.52 4.85
CA SER A 160 5.07 -19.71 4.34
C SER A 160 4.40 -21.01 4.80
N HIS A 161 4.65 -22.09 4.06
CA HIS A 161 4.28 -23.45 4.44
C HIS A 161 5.25 -24.07 5.44
N VAL A 162 6.48 -23.56 5.49
CA VAL A 162 7.58 -24.18 6.24
C VAL A 162 7.77 -23.46 7.57
N PRO A 163 7.47 -24.09 8.72
CA PRO A 163 7.86 -23.57 10.01
C PRO A 163 9.37 -23.78 10.24
N LEU A 164 10.04 -22.75 10.76
CA LEU A 164 11.40 -22.85 11.25
C LEU A 164 11.38 -23.02 12.76
N ALA A 165 12.30 -23.85 13.26
CA ALA A 165 12.64 -23.82 14.66
C ALA A 165 13.47 -22.57 14.97
N VAL A 166 13.40 -22.11 16.22
CA VAL A 166 14.10 -20.88 16.66
C VAL A 166 15.62 -20.96 16.44
N HIS A 167 16.21 -22.15 16.56
CA HIS A 167 17.66 -22.36 16.37
C HIS A 167 18.10 -22.24 14.91
N ASP A 168 17.19 -22.48 13.96
CA ASP A 168 17.44 -22.30 12.52
C ASP A 168 17.14 -20.86 12.08
N ALA A 169 16.10 -20.25 12.65
CA ALA A 169 15.71 -18.87 12.32
C ALA A 169 16.73 -17.83 12.80
N LEU A 170 17.34 -18.03 13.98
CA LEU A 170 18.25 -17.05 14.56
C LEU A 170 19.50 -16.78 13.67
N PRO A 171 20.23 -17.79 13.16
CA PRO A 171 21.30 -17.58 12.18
C PRO A 171 20.86 -16.88 10.90
N VAL A 172 19.62 -17.09 10.45
CA VAL A 172 19.07 -16.50 9.22
C VAL A 172 18.86 -14.99 9.36
N VAL A 173 18.27 -14.54 10.48
CA VAL A 173 17.94 -13.11 10.66
C VAL A 173 19.10 -12.28 11.21
N ARG A 174 20.04 -12.90 11.93
CA ARG A 174 21.14 -12.20 12.63
C ARG A 174 22.03 -11.32 11.73
N PRO A 175 22.34 -11.68 10.48
CA PRO A 175 23.10 -10.80 9.58
C PRO A 175 22.42 -9.45 9.31
N ALA A 176 21.08 -9.41 9.27
CA ALA A 176 20.31 -8.18 9.07
C ALA A 176 19.96 -7.50 10.40
N LEU A 177 19.75 -8.28 11.46
CA LEU A 177 19.34 -7.83 12.78
C LEU A 177 20.40 -8.15 13.83
N SER A 178 21.48 -7.37 13.83
CA SER A 178 22.56 -7.47 14.81
C SER A 178 22.03 -7.43 16.25
N GLY A 179 22.52 -8.34 17.10
CA GLY A 179 22.07 -8.42 18.50
C GLY A 179 20.77 -9.20 18.72
N SER A 180 20.24 -9.86 17.67
CA SER A 180 19.10 -10.78 17.80
C SER A 180 19.33 -11.85 18.87
N ARG A 181 18.37 -11.94 19.79
CA ARG A 181 18.30 -12.91 20.90
C ARG A 181 16.92 -13.54 20.97
N THR A 182 16.85 -14.77 21.46
CA THR A 182 15.58 -15.46 21.69
C THR A 182 14.85 -14.82 22.86
N ALA A 183 13.55 -14.58 22.69
CA ALA A 183 12.66 -14.15 23.75
C ALA A 183 11.55 -15.21 23.95
N PRO A 184 11.01 -15.36 25.16
CA PRO A 184 9.84 -16.19 25.36
C PRO A 184 8.68 -15.70 24.47
N PRO A 185 8.08 -16.56 23.64
CA PRO A 185 6.92 -16.17 22.86
C PRO A 185 5.74 -15.82 23.77
N ALA A 186 5.05 -14.72 23.47
CA ALA A 186 3.84 -14.36 24.18
C ALA A 186 2.71 -15.33 23.79
N PRO A 187 1.94 -15.87 24.74
CA PRO A 187 0.83 -16.75 24.43
C PRO A 187 -0.27 -15.98 23.68
N ALA A 188 -0.86 -16.60 22.66
CA ALA A 188 -1.92 -15.98 21.85
C ALA A 188 -3.21 -15.70 22.66
N ALA A 189 -3.45 -16.50 23.70
CA ALA A 189 -4.52 -16.31 24.67
C ALA A 189 -4.04 -16.74 26.06
N PRO A 190 -4.61 -16.20 27.15
CA PRO A 190 -4.27 -16.62 28.51
C PRO A 190 -4.41 -18.14 28.67
N GLY A 191 -3.32 -18.83 29.02
CA GLY A 191 -3.29 -20.28 29.22
C GLY A 191 -3.05 -21.13 27.97
N ALA A 192 -2.92 -20.53 26.79
CA ALA A 192 -2.49 -21.24 25.59
C ALA A 192 -0.97 -21.49 25.61
N GLU A 193 -0.54 -22.66 25.15
CA GLU A 193 0.88 -22.86 24.86
C GLU A 193 1.27 -21.98 23.65
N PRO A 194 2.40 -21.27 23.72
CA PRO A 194 2.86 -20.49 22.57
C PRO A 194 3.24 -21.41 21.42
N ASP A 195 2.64 -21.19 20.25
CA ASP A 195 3.06 -21.85 19.01
C ASP A 195 4.09 -20.96 18.29
N GLY A 196 5.25 -21.54 17.97
CA GLY A 196 6.34 -20.87 17.28
C GLY A 196 7.39 -20.19 18.18
N PHE A 197 7.91 -19.03 17.78
CA PHE A 197 9.05 -18.38 18.45
C PHE A 197 9.03 -16.86 18.35
N THR A 198 9.78 -16.20 19.24
CA THR A 198 10.10 -14.77 19.17
C THR A 198 11.61 -14.53 19.21
N LEU A 199 12.10 -13.69 18.30
CA LEU A 199 13.43 -13.13 18.33
C LEU A 199 13.33 -11.60 18.46
N THR A 200 14.20 -11.01 19.26
CA THR A 200 14.26 -9.56 19.46
C THR A 200 15.66 -9.05 19.18
N ALA A 201 15.80 -8.04 18.34
CA ALA A 201 17.01 -7.23 18.22
C ALA A 201 16.72 -5.85 18.80
N ALA A 202 17.58 -5.39 19.73
CA ALA A 202 17.38 -4.11 20.42
C ALA A 202 18.49 -3.13 20.04
N TYR A 203 18.09 -1.89 19.78
CA TYR A 203 18.93 -0.79 19.34
C TYR A 203 18.70 0.39 20.28
N GLU A 204 19.77 0.86 20.94
CA GLU A 204 19.70 1.87 22.01
C GLU A 204 18.89 3.11 21.64
N TYR A 205 19.04 3.59 20.40
CA TYR A 205 18.38 4.80 19.91
C TYR A 205 17.21 4.54 18.96
N ASP A 206 17.08 3.31 18.49
CA ASP A 206 16.12 2.99 17.41
C ASP A 206 15.01 2.05 17.86
N GLY A 207 15.03 1.54 19.09
CA GLY A 207 14.00 0.68 19.63
C GLY A 207 14.28 -0.79 19.33
N GLU A 208 13.24 -1.60 19.14
CA GLU A 208 13.38 -3.04 18.96
C GLU A 208 12.79 -3.51 17.63
N VAL A 209 13.40 -4.51 17.02
CA VAL A 209 12.80 -5.30 15.94
C VAL A 209 12.44 -6.66 16.49
N VAL A 210 11.17 -7.01 16.39
CA VAL A 210 10.61 -8.27 16.87
C VAL A 210 10.26 -9.13 15.67
N VAL A 211 10.87 -10.31 15.59
CA VAL A 211 10.52 -11.37 14.63
C VAL A 211 9.69 -12.40 15.38
N ARG A 212 8.42 -12.56 15.02
CA ARG A 212 7.54 -13.60 15.56
C ARG A 212 7.16 -14.58 14.46
N CYS A 213 7.36 -15.86 14.71
CA CYS A 213 6.80 -16.94 13.91
C CYS A 213 5.65 -17.57 14.68
N GLU A 214 4.49 -17.69 14.05
CA GLU A 214 3.31 -18.35 14.60
C GLU A 214 2.47 -18.96 13.50
N ARG A 215 1.66 -19.97 13.83
CA ARG A 215 0.61 -20.43 12.95
C ARG A 215 -0.58 -19.48 13.07
N SER A 216 -1.05 -18.92 11.95
CA SER A 216 -2.17 -18.00 11.92
C SER A 216 -3.36 -18.57 11.14
N HIS A 217 -4.55 -18.32 11.66
CA HIS A 217 -5.82 -18.62 10.99
C HIS A 217 -6.43 -17.39 10.30
N GLU A 218 -5.85 -16.21 10.52
CA GLU A 218 -6.31 -14.94 9.97
C GLU A 218 -5.35 -14.49 8.88
N VAL A 219 -5.66 -14.85 7.63
CA VAL A 219 -4.85 -14.51 6.45
C VAL A 219 -5.30 -13.19 5.83
N PRO A 220 -4.38 -12.30 5.42
CA PRO A 220 -4.69 -11.09 4.68
C PRO A 220 -5.43 -11.37 3.38
N MET A 221 -6.41 -10.52 3.05
CA MET A 221 -7.25 -10.69 1.86
C MET A 221 -6.45 -10.81 0.57
N VAL A 222 -5.33 -10.09 0.44
CA VAL A 222 -4.46 -10.15 -0.75
C VAL A 222 -3.96 -11.57 -1.07
N LEU A 223 -3.80 -12.45 -0.08
CA LEU A 223 -3.35 -13.82 -0.31
C LEU A 223 -4.39 -14.67 -1.05
N SER A 224 -5.68 -14.28 -1.03
CA SER A 224 -6.71 -14.91 -1.87
C SER A 224 -6.49 -14.69 -3.37
N THR A 225 -5.65 -13.72 -3.74
CA THR A 225 -5.28 -13.42 -5.13
C THR A 225 -3.98 -14.08 -5.57
N VAL A 226 -3.30 -14.77 -4.65
CA VAL A 226 -2.02 -15.47 -4.85
C VAL A 226 -2.28 -16.97 -4.92
N ASP A 227 -1.40 -17.73 -5.58
CA ASP A 227 -1.51 -19.18 -5.60
C ASP A 227 -1.48 -19.72 -4.14
N PRO A 228 -2.44 -20.58 -3.75
CA PRO A 228 -2.44 -21.25 -2.45
C PRO A 228 -1.16 -22.03 -2.14
N HIS A 229 -0.38 -22.42 -3.13
CA HIS A 229 0.91 -23.08 -2.95
C HIS A 229 2.06 -22.10 -2.64
N ASP A 230 1.89 -20.81 -2.95
CA ASP A 230 2.90 -19.77 -2.73
C ASP A 230 2.79 -19.08 -1.36
N HIS A 231 1.83 -19.48 -0.53
CA HIS A 231 1.72 -19.02 0.85
C HIS A 231 1.18 -20.14 1.74
N GLY A 232 1.58 -20.15 3.01
CA GLY A 232 1.09 -21.14 3.97
C GLY A 232 0.62 -20.53 5.28
N PRO A 233 0.19 -21.36 6.24
CA PRO A 233 -0.43 -20.89 7.49
C PRO A 233 0.58 -20.30 8.49
N TRP A 234 1.88 -20.36 8.21
CA TRP A 234 2.91 -19.82 9.11
C TRP A 234 3.21 -18.38 8.76
N ALA A 235 3.01 -17.49 9.72
CA ALA A 235 3.26 -16.06 9.60
C ALA A 235 4.55 -15.70 10.36
N TYR A 236 5.53 -15.18 9.62
CA TYR A 236 6.74 -14.56 10.16
C TYR A 236 6.54 -13.05 10.14
N ARG A 237 6.06 -12.49 11.25
CA ARG A 237 5.87 -11.05 11.43
C ARG A 237 7.18 -10.43 11.89
N VAL A 238 7.69 -9.48 11.13
CA VAL A 238 8.86 -8.65 11.50
C VAL A 238 8.36 -7.24 11.72
N VAL A 239 8.32 -6.84 12.98
CA VAL A 239 7.70 -5.60 13.44
C VAL A 239 8.73 -4.73 14.14
N TRP A 240 8.72 -3.44 13.82
CA TRP A 240 9.50 -2.44 14.53
C TRP A 240 8.71 -1.83 15.68
N GLN A 241 9.30 -1.81 16.88
CA GLN A 241 8.78 -1.18 18.07
C GLN A 241 9.66 0.04 18.40
N PRO A 242 9.15 1.27 18.24
CA PRO A 242 9.95 2.47 18.52
C PRO A 242 10.27 2.58 20.03
N PRO A 243 11.32 3.34 20.40
CA PRO A 243 11.64 3.61 21.81
C PRO A 243 10.47 4.23 22.59
N ASP A 244 9.70 5.10 21.92
CA ASP A 244 8.47 5.67 22.45
C ASP A 244 7.26 5.22 21.60
N PRO A 245 6.41 4.32 22.11
CA PRO A 245 5.20 3.87 21.42
C PRO A 245 4.17 4.98 21.15
N TYR A 246 4.19 6.08 21.92
CA TYR A 246 3.24 7.18 21.73
C TYR A 246 3.38 7.85 20.35
N GLU A 247 4.60 7.87 19.81
CA GLU A 247 4.90 8.40 18.46
C GLU A 247 4.07 7.72 17.35
N LEU A 248 3.68 6.45 17.53
CA LEU A 248 2.84 5.73 16.56
C LEU A 248 1.40 6.28 16.49
N THR A 249 0.97 7.06 17.49
CA THR A 249 -0.38 7.63 17.55
C THR A 249 -0.46 9.04 16.98
N LEU A 250 0.68 9.66 16.68
CA LEU A 250 0.75 11.03 16.20
C LEU A 250 0.56 11.11 14.68
N GLU A 251 -0.23 12.08 14.23
CA GLU A 251 -0.39 12.37 12.79
C GLU A 251 0.95 12.82 12.16
N THR A 252 1.77 13.53 12.94
CA THR A 252 3.10 13.98 12.53
C THR A 252 4.10 13.57 13.62
N PRO A 253 4.80 12.43 13.44
CA PRO A 253 5.77 11.96 14.43
C PRO A 253 6.99 12.88 14.49
N SER A 254 7.77 12.79 15.57
CA SER A 254 8.97 13.60 15.73
C SER A 254 10.05 13.24 14.68
N PRO A 255 10.96 14.17 14.36
CA PRO A 255 12.09 13.87 13.48
C PRO A 255 12.97 12.71 13.98
N LEU A 256 13.12 12.56 15.30
CA LEU A 256 13.90 11.46 15.88
C LEU A 256 13.23 10.11 15.64
N HIS A 257 11.90 10.02 15.78
CA HIS A 257 11.14 8.82 15.42
C HIS A 257 11.32 8.47 13.94
N VAL A 258 11.23 9.46 13.04
CA VAL A 258 11.41 9.25 11.60
C VAL A 258 12.82 8.74 11.29
N ILE A 259 13.86 9.31 11.91
CA ILE A 259 15.26 8.88 11.74
C ILE A 259 15.45 7.45 12.26
N ALA A 260 14.93 7.13 13.44
CA ALA A 260 15.02 5.79 14.02
C ALA A 260 14.40 4.73 13.09
N ARG A 261 13.20 5.02 12.60
CA ARG A 261 12.49 4.18 11.63
C ARG A 261 13.28 3.97 10.34
N GLN A 262 13.84 5.04 9.78
CA GLN A 262 14.64 4.99 8.55
C GLN A 262 15.90 4.13 8.70
N ARG A 263 16.56 4.17 9.86
CA ARG A 263 17.75 3.34 10.14
C ARG A 263 17.41 1.87 10.29
N VAL A 264 16.24 1.54 10.83
CA VAL A 264 15.81 0.16 11.08
C VAL A 264 15.18 -0.51 9.87
N ALA A 265 14.49 0.25 9.01
CA ALA A 265 13.74 -0.30 7.88
C ALA A 265 14.57 -1.22 6.94
N PRO A 266 15.84 -0.91 6.60
CA PRO A 266 16.67 -1.82 5.81
C PRO A 266 16.96 -3.14 6.52
N GLY A 267 17.14 -3.14 7.85
CA GLY A 267 17.32 -4.34 8.66
C GLY A 267 16.07 -5.22 8.69
N VAL A 268 14.88 -4.61 8.79
CA VAL A 268 13.59 -5.33 8.69
C VAL A 268 13.44 -5.98 7.32
N ALA A 269 13.65 -5.22 6.25
CA ALA A 269 13.59 -5.77 4.88
C ALA A 269 14.62 -6.88 4.65
N GLY A 270 15.85 -6.70 5.14
CA GLY A 270 16.91 -7.71 5.05
C GLY A 270 16.59 -9.00 5.80
N ALA A 271 16.00 -8.90 6.99
CA ALA A 271 15.58 -10.07 7.77
C ALA A 271 14.49 -10.87 7.05
N VAL A 272 13.49 -10.18 6.51
CA VAL A 272 12.41 -10.81 5.73
C VAL A 272 12.93 -11.40 4.43
N ALA A 273 13.89 -10.76 3.76
CA ALA A 273 14.52 -11.31 2.56
C ALA A 273 15.27 -12.60 2.87
N ALA A 274 16.01 -12.64 3.97
CA ALA A 274 16.71 -13.84 4.42
C ALA A 274 15.74 -14.97 4.77
N LEU A 275 14.64 -14.67 5.46
CA LEU A 275 13.59 -15.64 5.75
C LEU A 275 12.92 -16.14 4.46
N LEU A 276 12.55 -15.24 3.54
CA LEU A 276 11.95 -15.61 2.25
C LEU A 276 12.88 -16.55 1.45
N ALA A 277 14.19 -16.29 1.44
CA ALA A 277 15.16 -17.16 0.79
C ALA A 277 15.28 -18.53 1.48
N ALA A 278 15.09 -18.61 2.80
CA ALA A 278 15.21 -19.83 3.58
C ALA A 278 13.97 -20.74 3.49
N VAL A 279 12.77 -20.16 3.48
CA VAL A 279 11.51 -20.93 3.55
C VAL A 279 10.55 -20.75 2.37
N GLY A 280 10.85 -19.83 1.45
CA GLY A 280 9.91 -19.43 0.41
C GLY A 280 8.63 -18.80 0.97
N GLY A 281 7.68 -18.49 0.10
CA GLY A 281 6.38 -17.95 0.46
C GLY A 281 6.10 -16.56 -0.12
N THR A 282 5.14 -15.87 0.49
CA THR A 282 4.67 -14.55 0.02
C THR A 282 4.82 -13.49 1.12
N VAL A 283 5.43 -12.35 0.79
CA VAL A 283 5.59 -11.23 1.72
C VAL A 283 4.47 -10.22 1.53
N VAL A 284 3.88 -9.77 2.63
CA VAL A 284 2.82 -8.76 2.67
C VAL A 284 3.24 -7.63 3.60
N ASP A 285 3.06 -6.37 3.16
CA ASP A 285 3.32 -5.20 3.98
C ASP A 285 2.15 -4.85 4.92
N ALA A 286 2.37 -3.90 5.84
CA ALA A 286 1.33 -3.40 6.74
C ALA A 286 0.13 -2.73 6.02
N GLY A 287 0.24 -2.40 4.73
CA GLY A 287 -0.85 -1.92 3.89
C GLY A 287 -1.70 -3.03 3.27
N GLY A 288 -1.35 -4.30 3.49
CA GLY A 288 -2.03 -5.44 2.91
C GLY A 288 -1.66 -5.70 1.46
N PHE A 289 -0.49 -5.24 1.00
CA PHE A 289 -0.04 -5.42 -0.37
C PHE A 289 1.13 -6.39 -0.45
N VAL A 290 1.20 -7.19 -1.51
CA VAL A 290 2.33 -8.09 -1.77
C VAL A 290 3.60 -7.28 -2.04
N VAL A 291 4.71 -7.73 -1.45
CA VAL A 291 6.05 -7.18 -1.65
C VAL A 291 6.88 -8.23 -2.37
N GLY A 292 7.30 -7.93 -3.61
CA GLY A 292 8.14 -8.83 -4.39
C GLY A 292 9.60 -8.83 -3.91
N ALA A 293 10.37 -9.84 -4.33
CA ALA A 293 11.79 -9.97 -3.97
C ALA A 293 12.61 -8.73 -4.38
N ASP A 294 12.44 -8.21 -5.59
CA ASP A 294 13.14 -7.01 -6.08
C ASP A 294 12.84 -5.76 -5.23
N GLU A 295 11.59 -5.61 -4.78
CA GLU A 295 11.22 -4.52 -3.90
C GLU A 295 11.87 -4.67 -2.53
N LEU A 296 11.85 -5.89 -1.99
CA LEU A 296 12.44 -6.21 -0.70
C LEU A 296 13.96 -5.98 -0.69
N GLU A 297 14.65 -6.41 -1.75
CA GLU A 297 16.07 -6.16 -1.93
C GLU A 297 16.39 -4.66 -2.03
N ARG A 298 15.59 -3.89 -2.76
CA ARG A 298 15.75 -2.42 -2.81
C ARG A 298 15.58 -1.79 -1.44
N ARG A 299 14.58 -2.21 -0.66
CA ARG A 299 14.36 -1.73 0.72
C ARG A 299 15.53 -2.11 1.64
N ALA A 300 16.06 -3.32 1.52
CA ALA A 300 17.20 -3.79 2.32
C ALA A 300 18.52 -3.05 2.00
N ARG A 301 18.65 -2.49 0.79
CA ARG A 301 19.82 -1.70 0.35
C ARG A 301 19.66 -0.20 0.52
N ALA A 302 18.45 0.28 0.84
CA ALA A 302 18.21 1.69 1.08
C ALA A 302 19.09 2.16 2.25
N ARG A 303 19.81 3.26 2.06
CA ARG A 303 20.66 3.89 3.07
C ARG A 303 20.11 5.27 3.40
#